data_AF-A0A0A2MDL7-F1
#
_entry.id   AF-A0A0A2MDL7-F1
#
_cell.length_a   1.000
_cell.length_b   1.000
_cell.length_c   1.000
_cell.angle_alpha   90.00
_cell.angle_beta   90.00
_cell.angle_gamma   90.00
#
_symmetry.space_group_name_H-M   'P 1'
#
loop_
_entity.id
_entity.type
_entity.pdbx_description
1 polymer ?
#
loop_
_entity_poly.entity_id
_entity_poly.type
_entity_poly.pdbx_seq_one_letter_code
_entity_poly.pdbx_strand_id
1 'polypeptide(L)'
;MKKLVLYLADLVNPKDNADFNPKLPIARELVRHIMKKITFEILLLIYSNFLFSQSKVEKLILTKDSDTIYWNKYKNELITKYNFEDISSKKDEIVFKFWSFGTCIEITKNDTLINGNLTYFVDEVDEFSKKHFKKTFNLKGETAKEIINLIEKTEINKIPSDKFIKGWQHGFDGIEYIFEYKTKTEYSFKNYWSPNSHENLEKAKRIQKFVDEIYRICDSENLSKQFSKEIPFRSYSYNGGSMVVSKIMTQEEYRKYKKEKRKSKRQNK
;
A
#
# COMPACT_ATOMS: atom_id res chain seq x y z
N MET A 1 -3.93 48.37 -19.97
CA MET A 1 -2.69 48.05 -19.23
C MET A 1 -1.43 48.71 -19.81
N LYS A 2 -1.03 48.48 -21.08
CA LYS A 2 0.20 49.07 -21.67
C LYS A 2 0.35 50.60 -21.52
N LYS A 3 -0.71 51.38 -21.77
CA LYS A 3 -0.69 52.86 -21.59
C LYS A 3 -0.54 53.29 -20.11
N LEU A 4 -1.10 52.52 -19.18
CA LEU A 4 -0.97 52.79 -17.75
C LEU A 4 0.44 52.46 -17.24
N VAL A 5 1.05 51.39 -17.76
CA VAL A 5 2.41 50.98 -17.43
C VAL A 5 3.44 51.99 -17.97
N LEU A 6 3.26 52.49 -19.20
CA LEU A 6 4.11 53.55 -19.75
C LEU A 6 4.04 54.84 -18.92
N TYR A 7 2.82 55.26 -18.54
CA TYR A 7 2.63 56.44 -17.70
C TYR A 7 3.24 56.30 -16.28
N LEU A 8 3.22 55.08 -15.72
CA LEU A 8 3.84 54.81 -14.43
C LEU A 8 5.37 54.68 -14.52
N ALA A 9 5.92 54.22 -15.65
CA ALA A 9 7.37 54.15 -15.87
C ALA A 9 7.99 55.55 -15.98
N ASP A 10 7.30 56.49 -16.62
CA ASP A 10 7.73 57.89 -16.72
C ASP A 10 7.75 58.62 -15.37
N LEU A 11 6.98 58.15 -14.37
CA LEU A 11 6.94 58.71 -13.01
C LEU A 11 8.07 58.19 -12.10
N VAL A 12 8.77 57.12 -12.48
CA VAL A 12 9.74 56.42 -11.62
C VAL A 12 11.19 56.69 -12.01
N ASN A 13 11.47 57.26 -13.19
CA ASN A 13 12.83 57.55 -13.64
C ASN A 13 13.27 58.96 -13.18
N PRO A 14 14.11 59.11 -12.12
CA PRO A 14 14.45 60.39 -11.56
C PRO A 14 15.80 60.83 -12.15
N LYS A 15 15.79 61.25 -13.40
CA LYS A 15 16.91 61.99 -13.98
C LYS A 15 16.36 63.29 -14.52
N ASP A 16 16.85 64.38 -13.93
CA ASP A 16 16.74 65.75 -14.42
C ASP A 16 15.40 66.45 -14.20
N ASN A 17 15.10 66.84 -12.95
CA ASN A 17 14.51 68.16 -12.63
C ASN A 17 14.48 68.39 -11.11
N ALA A 18 15.26 69.37 -10.65
CA ALA A 18 15.48 69.71 -9.25
C ALA A 18 14.55 70.84 -8.75
N ASP A 19 13.32 70.92 -9.26
CA ASP A 19 12.29 71.80 -8.71
C ASP A 19 11.25 70.97 -7.95
N PHE A 20 11.21 71.20 -6.63
CA PHE A 20 10.42 70.46 -5.66
C PHE A 20 8.93 70.77 -5.85
N ASN A 21 8.26 70.01 -6.72
CA ASN A 21 6.82 70.13 -6.91
C ASN A 21 6.07 69.53 -5.71
N PRO A 22 5.34 70.33 -4.89
CA PRO A 22 4.68 69.86 -3.67
C PRO A 22 3.53 68.88 -3.91
N LYS A 23 3.16 68.59 -5.17
CA LYS A 23 2.15 67.58 -5.53
C LYS A 23 2.73 66.16 -5.67
N LEU A 24 4.06 66.00 -5.68
CA LEU A 24 4.74 64.70 -5.78
C LEU A 24 4.48 63.71 -4.61
N PRO A 25 4.38 64.14 -3.33
CA PRO A 25 4.18 63.23 -2.21
C PRO A 25 2.82 62.54 -2.27
N ILE A 26 1.78 63.29 -2.64
CA ILE A 26 0.39 62.81 -2.75
C ILE A 26 0.26 61.77 -3.85
N ALA A 27 0.89 62.02 -5.01
CA ALA A 27 0.92 61.06 -6.11
C ALA A 27 1.65 59.76 -5.72
N ARG A 28 2.75 59.85 -4.98
CA ARG A 28 3.50 58.68 -4.48
C ARG A 28 2.69 57.85 -3.48
N GLU A 29 1.98 58.49 -2.56
CA GLU A 29 1.11 57.78 -1.62
C GLU A 29 -0.08 57.10 -2.31
N LEU A 30 -0.70 57.78 -3.29
CA LEU A 30 -1.78 57.22 -4.09
C LEU A 30 -1.31 55.98 -4.86
N VAL A 31 -0.17 56.06 -5.55
CA VAL A 31 0.43 54.91 -6.28
C VAL A 31 0.76 53.77 -5.32
N ARG A 32 1.33 54.07 -4.13
CA ARG A 32 1.63 53.06 -3.10
C ARG A 32 0.36 52.37 -2.61
N HIS A 33 -0.73 53.11 -2.42
CA HIS A 33 -2.02 52.56 -2.00
C HIS A 33 -2.64 51.66 -3.08
N ILE A 34 -2.59 52.11 -4.35
CA ILE A 34 -3.05 51.32 -5.51
C ILE A 34 -2.25 50.03 -5.65
N MET A 35 -0.92 50.09 -5.55
CA MET A 35 -0.03 48.92 -5.61
C MET A 35 -0.32 47.91 -4.49
N LYS A 36 -0.54 48.38 -3.25
CA LYS A 36 -0.91 47.50 -2.13
C LYS A 36 -2.25 46.81 -2.37
N LYS A 37 -3.25 47.52 -2.88
CA LYS A 37 -4.57 46.96 -3.22
C LYS A 37 -4.47 45.89 -4.30
N ILE A 38 -3.76 46.17 -5.39
CA ILE A 38 -3.54 45.20 -6.48
C ILE A 38 -2.80 43.96 -5.96
N THR A 39 -1.76 44.14 -5.14
CA THR A 39 -0.99 43.02 -4.56
C THR A 39 -1.88 42.14 -3.69
N PHE A 40 -2.76 42.75 -2.89
CA PHE A 40 -3.72 42.02 -2.06
C PHE A 40 -4.75 41.23 -2.90
N GLU A 41 -5.29 41.84 -3.96
CA GLU A 41 -6.22 41.16 -4.87
C GLU A 41 -5.57 39.97 -5.59
N ILE A 42 -4.31 40.10 -6.02
CA ILE A 42 -3.53 39.00 -6.63
C ILE A 42 -3.30 37.88 -5.60
N LEU A 43 -2.91 38.21 -4.37
CA LEU A 43 -2.75 37.24 -3.29
C LEU A 43 -4.04 36.48 -3.01
N LEU A 44 -5.19 37.18 -2.99
CA LEU A 44 -6.50 36.57 -2.79
C LEU A 44 -6.88 35.61 -3.92
N LEU A 45 -6.57 35.99 -5.17
CA LEU A 45 -6.76 35.15 -6.36
C LEU A 45 -5.85 33.91 -6.36
N ILE A 46 -4.61 34.04 -5.91
CA ILE A 46 -3.70 32.90 -5.76
C ILE A 46 -4.23 31.96 -4.66
N TYR A 47 -4.67 32.52 -3.53
CA TYR A 47 -5.19 31.73 -2.40
C TYR A 47 -6.48 30.98 -2.76
N SER A 48 -7.38 31.58 -3.54
CA SER A 48 -8.62 30.91 -3.96
C SER A 48 -8.35 29.69 -4.85
N ASN A 49 -7.32 29.73 -5.70
CA ASN A 49 -6.92 28.57 -6.51
C ASN A 49 -6.39 27.40 -5.66
N PHE A 50 -5.77 27.66 -4.50
CA PHE A 50 -5.34 26.61 -3.57
C PHE A 50 -6.52 25.93 -2.85
N LEU A 51 -7.62 26.64 -2.63
CA LEU A 51 -8.79 26.08 -1.93
C LEU A 51 -9.62 25.12 -2.80
N PHE A 52 -9.60 25.25 -4.12
CA PHE A 52 -10.30 24.36 -5.05
C PHE A 52 -9.50 23.12 -5.47
N SER A 53 -8.24 22.99 -5.03
CA SER A 53 -7.44 21.78 -5.24
C SER A 53 -7.66 20.73 -4.14
N GLN A 54 -8.84 20.69 -3.51
CA GLN A 54 -9.24 19.50 -2.76
C GLN A 54 -9.57 18.43 -3.80
N SER A 55 -8.55 17.63 -4.15
CA SER A 55 -8.75 16.43 -4.96
C SER A 55 -9.87 15.63 -4.31
N LYS A 56 -11.03 15.56 -4.97
CA LYS A 56 -12.14 14.73 -4.54
C LYS A 56 -11.56 13.34 -4.38
N VAL A 57 -11.39 12.88 -3.14
CA VAL A 57 -10.91 11.52 -2.89
C VAL A 57 -12.00 10.62 -3.49
N GLU A 58 -11.71 10.06 -4.66
CA GLU A 58 -12.65 9.15 -5.31
C GLU A 58 -12.90 8.00 -4.34
N LYS A 59 -14.11 7.97 -3.82
CA LYS A 59 -14.51 6.93 -2.88
C LYS A 59 -14.58 5.63 -3.66
N LEU A 60 -13.63 4.74 -3.40
CA LEU A 60 -13.63 3.40 -3.97
C LEU A 60 -14.97 2.70 -3.66
N ILE A 61 -15.59 2.14 -4.70
CA ILE A 61 -16.83 1.39 -4.58
C ILE A 61 -16.48 -0.07 -4.31
N LEU A 62 -16.87 -0.58 -3.14
CA LEU A 62 -16.70 -2.00 -2.81
C LEU A 62 -17.63 -2.84 -3.68
N THR A 63 -17.12 -3.89 -4.32
CA THR A 63 -17.96 -4.78 -5.13
C THR A 63 -18.96 -5.56 -4.27
N LYS A 64 -20.17 -5.80 -4.78
CA LYS A 64 -21.27 -6.45 -4.04
C LYS A 64 -20.97 -7.89 -3.60
N ASP A 65 -20.03 -8.52 -4.30
CA ASP A 65 -19.57 -9.89 -4.06
C ASP A 65 -18.31 -9.96 -3.19
N SER A 66 -17.91 -8.84 -2.59
CA SER A 66 -16.82 -8.77 -1.63
C SER A 66 -17.23 -9.26 -0.24
N ASP A 67 -16.26 -9.76 0.51
CA ASP A 67 -16.41 -9.94 1.94
C ASP A 67 -16.24 -8.63 2.70
N THR A 68 -16.96 -8.47 3.82
CA THR A 68 -17.34 -7.15 4.30
C THR A 68 -16.92 -6.83 5.72
N ILE A 69 -16.58 -7.79 6.61
CA ILE A 69 -16.27 -7.44 8.01
C ILE A 69 -15.11 -8.21 8.62
N TYR A 70 -15.22 -9.54 8.82
CA TYR A 70 -14.27 -10.30 9.61
C TYR A 70 -12.85 -10.32 9.00
N TRP A 71 -12.75 -10.79 7.76
CA TRP A 71 -11.46 -10.91 7.08
C TRP A 71 -10.81 -9.56 6.77
N ASN A 72 -11.61 -8.51 6.55
CA ASN A 72 -11.08 -7.16 6.37
C ASN A 72 -10.46 -6.64 7.68
N LYS A 73 -11.09 -6.87 8.84
CA LYS A 73 -10.50 -6.55 10.15
C LYS A 73 -9.20 -7.31 10.36
N TYR A 74 -9.22 -8.63 10.16
CA TYR A 74 -8.05 -9.49 10.27
C TYR A 74 -6.89 -8.98 9.39
N LYS A 75 -7.15 -8.70 8.11
CA LYS A 75 -6.15 -8.15 7.19
C LYS A 75 -5.63 -6.78 7.66
N ASN A 76 -6.48 -5.89 8.16
CA ASN A 76 -6.03 -4.59 8.69
C ASN A 76 -5.10 -4.73 9.90
N GLU A 77 -5.33 -5.74 10.75
CA GLU A 77 -4.40 -6.08 11.83
C GLU A 77 -3.04 -6.51 11.27
N LEU A 78 -3.01 -7.31 10.18
CA LEU A 78 -1.75 -7.68 9.50
C LEU A 78 -1.03 -6.48 8.90
N ILE A 79 -1.78 -5.61 8.21
CA ILE A 79 -1.24 -4.38 7.62
C ILE A 79 -0.53 -3.55 8.70
N THR A 80 -1.22 -3.33 9.82
CA THR A 80 -0.68 -2.55 10.94
C THR A 80 0.52 -3.26 11.57
N LYS A 81 0.39 -4.56 11.87
CA LYS A 81 1.40 -5.36 12.57
C LYS A 81 2.71 -5.46 11.80
N TYR A 82 2.64 -5.67 10.51
CA TYR A 82 3.81 -5.87 9.64
C TYR A 82 4.15 -4.63 8.83
N ASN A 83 3.50 -3.49 9.07
CA ASN A 83 3.71 -2.23 8.36
C ASN A 83 3.65 -2.44 6.82
N PHE A 84 2.56 -3.05 6.35
CA PHE A 84 2.22 -3.05 4.93
C PHE A 84 1.52 -1.74 4.58
N GLU A 85 1.59 -1.36 3.30
CA GLU A 85 0.79 -0.25 2.81
C GLU A 85 -0.64 -0.71 2.53
N ASP A 86 -1.64 0.12 2.87
CA ASP A 86 -3.03 -0.16 2.54
C ASP A 86 -3.26 -0.04 1.02
N ILE A 87 -3.99 -0.99 0.43
CA ILE A 87 -4.30 -0.94 -1.00
C ILE A 87 -5.07 0.33 -1.39
N SER A 88 -5.89 0.86 -0.46
CA SER A 88 -6.66 2.07 -0.67
C SER A 88 -5.79 3.32 -0.82
N SER A 89 -4.59 3.38 -0.20
CA SER A 89 -3.69 4.53 -0.29
C SER A 89 -2.87 4.58 -1.59
N LYS A 90 -2.76 3.45 -2.31
CA LYS A 90 -2.00 3.36 -3.56
C LYS A 90 -2.61 4.24 -4.65
N LYS A 91 -1.77 4.86 -5.49
CA LYS A 91 -2.23 5.70 -6.62
C LYS A 91 -2.21 4.98 -7.96
N ASP A 92 -1.66 3.76 -7.99
CA ASP A 92 -1.59 2.93 -9.19
C ASP A 92 -2.99 2.63 -9.75
N GLU A 93 -3.07 2.46 -11.07
CA GLU A 93 -4.34 2.26 -11.77
C GLU A 93 -4.97 0.92 -11.42
N ILE A 94 -4.13 -0.11 -11.30
CA ILE A 94 -4.50 -1.43 -10.83
C ILE A 94 -3.54 -1.83 -9.71
N VAL A 95 -4.12 -2.31 -8.62
CA VAL A 95 -3.37 -2.97 -7.56
C VAL A 95 -4.03 -4.31 -7.27
N PHE A 96 -3.23 -5.36 -7.23
CA PHE A 96 -3.66 -6.68 -6.80
C PHE A 96 -2.81 -7.11 -5.60
N LYS A 97 -3.46 -7.62 -4.56
CA LYS A 97 -2.78 -8.32 -3.47
C LYS A 97 -3.37 -9.70 -3.28
N PHE A 98 -2.49 -10.69 -3.21
CA PHE A 98 -2.81 -12.04 -2.78
C PHE A 98 -2.18 -12.29 -1.42
N TRP A 99 -3.00 -12.61 -0.44
CA TRP A 99 -2.56 -13.03 0.88
C TRP A 99 -2.83 -14.51 1.08
N SER A 100 -1.84 -15.16 1.68
CA SER A 100 -1.91 -16.55 2.12
C SER A 100 -0.93 -16.72 3.26
N PHE A 101 -1.22 -17.61 4.20
CA PHE A 101 -0.45 -17.91 5.41
C PHE A 101 1.01 -17.40 5.45
N GLY A 102 1.22 -16.22 6.08
CA GLY A 102 2.55 -15.62 6.25
C GLY A 102 3.20 -15.03 4.98
N THR A 103 2.42 -14.82 3.93
CA THR A 103 2.87 -14.40 2.60
C THR A 103 1.91 -13.35 2.01
N CYS A 104 2.46 -12.37 1.30
CA CYS A 104 1.73 -11.37 0.53
C CYS A 104 2.40 -11.17 -0.83
N ILE A 105 1.66 -11.37 -1.92
CA ILE A 105 2.07 -11.02 -3.28
C ILE A 105 1.34 -9.75 -3.68
N GLU A 106 2.07 -8.68 -3.94
CA GLU A 106 1.52 -7.40 -4.40
C GLU A 106 1.98 -7.14 -5.83
N ILE A 107 1.04 -6.86 -6.73
CA ILE A 107 1.30 -6.40 -8.09
C ILE A 107 0.67 -5.03 -8.26
N THR A 108 1.44 -4.08 -8.78
CA THR A 108 0.92 -2.76 -9.18
C THR A 108 1.15 -2.53 -10.66
N LYS A 109 0.18 -1.87 -11.31
CA LYS A 109 0.25 -1.49 -12.72
C LYS A 109 -0.18 -0.04 -12.87
N ASN A 110 0.66 0.74 -13.55
CA ASN A 110 0.38 2.11 -13.93
C ASN A 110 0.86 2.32 -15.38
N ASP A 111 -0.07 2.49 -16.32
CA ASP A 111 0.19 2.50 -17.76
C ASP A 111 0.98 1.25 -18.22
N THR A 112 2.26 1.44 -18.56
CA THR A 112 3.17 0.40 -19.03
C THR A 112 4.08 -0.16 -17.93
N LEU A 113 4.13 0.51 -16.78
CA LEU A 113 4.96 0.09 -15.65
C LEU A 113 4.21 -0.93 -14.80
N ILE A 114 4.78 -2.11 -14.68
CA ILE A 114 4.25 -3.20 -13.85
C ILE A 114 5.34 -3.60 -12.86
N ASN A 115 5.02 -3.50 -11.57
CA ASN A 115 5.89 -3.87 -10.48
C ASN A 115 5.27 -5.02 -9.70
N GLY A 116 6.11 -5.85 -9.09
CA GLY A 116 5.65 -6.94 -8.23
C GLY A 116 6.56 -7.15 -7.04
N ASN A 117 5.96 -7.52 -5.92
CA ASN A 117 6.65 -7.81 -4.67
C ASN A 117 6.07 -9.08 -4.05
N LEU A 118 6.94 -9.97 -3.56
CA LEU A 118 6.59 -11.11 -2.73
C LEU A 118 7.16 -10.89 -1.34
N THR A 119 6.31 -10.77 -0.34
CA THR A 119 6.71 -10.57 1.05
C THR A 119 6.36 -11.78 1.89
N TYR A 120 7.34 -12.32 2.61
CA TYR A 120 7.12 -13.29 3.67
C TYR A 120 7.24 -12.64 5.02
N PHE A 121 6.48 -13.14 5.99
CA PHE A 121 6.47 -12.60 7.34
C PHE A 121 6.12 -13.65 8.40
N VAL A 122 6.75 -13.54 9.57
CA VAL A 122 6.60 -14.43 10.72
C VAL A 122 6.65 -13.67 12.04
N ASP A 123 6.08 -14.29 13.07
CA ASP A 123 6.11 -13.83 14.45
C ASP A 123 7.07 -14.68 15.28
N GLU A 124 7.84 -14.08 16.17
CA GLU A 124 8.59 -14.83 17.17
C GLU A 124 7.61 -15.47 18.17
N VAL A 125 7.75 -16.78 18.41
CA VAL A 125 6.97 -17.50 19.41
C VAL A 125 7.72 -17.44 20.74
N ASP A 126 7.40 -16.42 21.52
CA ASP A 126 7.90 -16.21 22.88
C ASP A 126 6.86 -15.42 23.69
N GLU A 127 6.54 -15.90 24.90
CA GLU A 127 5.50 -15.33 25.78
C GLU A 127 5.67 -13.83 26.06
N PHE A 128 6.88 -13.29 25.86
CA PHE A 128 7.24 -11.92 26.17
C PHE A 128 7.67 -11.10 24.95
N SER A 129 7.69 -11.70 23.75
CA SER A 129 8.19 -11.03 22.54
C SER A 129 7.04 -10.71 21.60
N LYS A 130 6.97 -9.47 21.12
CA LYS A 130 6.11 -9.06 20.00
C LYS A 130 6.92 -8.83 18.73
N LYS A 131 8.11 -9.45 18.65
CA LYS A 131 8.99 -9.31 17.49
C LYS A 131 8.37 -10.04 16.30
N HIS A 132 8.46 -9.39 15.16
CA HIS A 132 8.12 -9.94 13.87
C HIS A 132 9.33 -9.82 12.95
N PHE A 133 9.40 -10.69 11.96
CA PHE A 133 10.39 -10.62 10.90
C PHE A 133 9.66 -10.69 9.58
N LYS A 134 9.98 -9.77 8.67
CA LYS A 134 9.46 -9.77 7.30
C LYS A 134 10.60 -9.55 6.32
N LYS A 135 10.46 -10.11 5.12
CA LYS A 135 11.36 -9.86 4.00
C LYS A 135 10.56 -9.76 2.71
N THR A 136 10.87 -8.74 1.93
CA THR A 136 10.28 -8.50 0.61
C THR A 136 11.29 -8.83 -0.48
N PHE A 137 10.85 -9.59 -1.46
CA PHE A 137 11.57 -9.91 -2.68
C PHE A 137 10.91 -9.17 -3.83
N ASN A 138 11.67 -8.36 -4.55
CA ASN A 138 11.17 -7.67 -5.74
C ASN A 138 11.07 -8.70 -6.88
N LEU A 139 9.89 -8.81 -7.47
CA LEU A 139 9.65 -9.66 -8.64
C LEU A 139 10.16 -8.94 -9.89
N LYS A 140 10.73 -9.72 -10.83
CA LYS A 140 11.13 -9.17 -12.14
C LYS A 140 9.89 -8.66 -12.89
N GLY A 141 10.07 -7.64 -13.72
CA GLY A 141 8.96 -7.07 -14.50
C GLY A 141 8.24 -8.09 -15.38
N GLU A 142 8.95 -9.08 -15.92
CA GLU A 142 8.36 -10.20 -16.69
C GLU A 142 7.47 -11.10 -15.82
N THR A 143 7.93 -11.46 -14.62
CA THR A 143 7.16 -12.22 -13.64
C THR A 143 5.88 -11.48 -13.25
N ALA A 144 5.98 -10.17 -12.97
CA ALA A 144 4.82 -9.35 -12.60
C ALA A 144 3.82 -9.22 -13.77
N LYS A 145 4.31 -9.12 -15.02
CA LYS A 145 3.48 -9.16 -16.24
C LYS A 145 2.76 -10.50 -16.40
N GLU A 146 3.43 -11.62 -16.17
CA GLU A 146 2.82 -12.95 -16.26
C GLU A 146 1.67 -13.10 -15.24
N ILE A 147 1.81 -12.53 -14.03
CA ILE A 147 0.75 -12.51 -13.02
C ILE A 147 -0.44 -11.65 -13.44
N ILE A 148 -0.22 -10.47 -14.02
CA ILE A 148 -1.31 -9.66 -14.59
C ILE A 148 -2.06 -10.43 -15.68
N ASN A 149 -1.33 -11.05 -16.60
CA ASN A 149 -1.92 -11.87 -17.66
C ASN A 149 -2.71 -13.05 -17.08
N LEU A 150 -2.21 -13.67 -15.99
CA LEU A 150 -2.93 -14.73 -15.29
C LEU A 150 -4.23 -14.21 -14.67
N ILE A 151 -4.20 -13.05 -14.01
CA ILE A 151 -5.40 -12.41 -13.42
C ILE A 151 -6.45 -12.13 -14.51
N GLU A 152 -6.03 -11.55 -15.64
CA GLU A 152 -6.92 -11.23 -16.76
C GLU A 152 -7.49 -12.50 -17.42
N LYS A 153 -6.63 -13.47 -17.75
CA LYS A 153 -7.02 -14.74 -18.38
C LYS A 153 -7.96 -15.57 -17.50
N THR A 154 -7.66 -15.63 -16.21
CA THR A 154 -8.45 -16.41 -15.25
C THR A 154 -9.61 -15.62 -14.69
N GLU A 155 -9.78 -14.34 -15.03
CA GLU A 155 -10.78 -13.41 -14.48
C GLU A 155 -11.06 -13.66 -12.98
N ILE A 156 -10.00 -13.88 -12.20
CA ILE A 156 -10.11 -14.34 -10.82
C ILE A 156 -10.91 -13.34 -9.97
N ASN A 157 -10.80 -12.06 -10.33
CA ASN A 157 -11.54 -10.94 -9.77
C ASN A 157 -13.05 -10.95 -10.07
N LYS A 158 -13.56 -11.82 -10.96
CA LYS A 158 -15.01 -11.99 -11.22
C LYS A 158 -15.63 -13.13 -10.41
N ILE A 159 -14.82 -14.01 -9.81
CA ILE A 159 -15.33 -15.08 -8.97
C ILE A 159 -15.75 -14.48 -7.64
N PRO A 160 -17.00 -14.60 -7.16
CA PRO A 160 -17.43 -13.96 -5.92
C PRO A 160 -16.72 -14.60 -4.71
N SER A 161 -16.69 -13.93 -3.55
CA SER A 161 -16.16 -14.55 -2.31
C SER A 161 -16.86 -15.87 -1.99
N ASP A 162 -16.17 -16.78 -1.33
CA ASP A 162 -16.67 -18.11 -0.93
C ASP A 162 -18.09 -18.11 -0.34
N LYS A 163 -18.42 -17.18 0.55
CA LYS A 163 -19.75 -17.05 1.18
C LYS A 163 -20.91 -16.83 0.20
N PHE A 164 -20.61 -16.42 -1.03
CA PHE A 164 -21.58 -16.22 -2.11
C PHE A 164 -21.56 -17.34 -3.16
N ILE A 165 -20.69 -18.35 -2.99
CA ILE A 165 -20.62 -19.51 -3.87
C ILE A 165 -21.51 -20.61 -3.28
N LYS A 166 -22.61 -20.93 -3.97
CA LYS A 166 -23.51 -22.01 -3.57
C LYS A 166 -22.75 -23.34 -3.45
N GLY A 167 -22.89 -24.00 -2.31
CA GLY A 167 -22.25 -25.28 -2.03
C GLY A 167 -20.84 -25.18 -1.45
N TRP A 168 -20.32 -23.97 -1.19
CA TRP A 168 -19.08 -23.80 -0.44
C TRP A 168 -19.32 -24.12 1.03
N GLN A 169 -18.48 -24.98 1.60
CA GLN A 169 -18.52 -25.42 2.99
C GLN A 169 -17.24 -24.96 3.70
N HIS A 170 -17.39 -24.52 4.94
CA HIS A 170 -16.25 -24.15 5.78
C HIS A 170 -15.98 -25.28 6.78
N GLY A 171 -14.71 -25.63 6.94
CA GLY A 171 -14.23 -26.54 7.97
C GLY A 171 -13.42 -25.81 9.04
N PHE A 172 -12.89 -26.58 9.99
CA PHE A 172 -12.10 -26.05 11.10
C PHE A 172 -10.61 -25.85 10.78
N ASP A 173 -10.09 -26.65 9.85
CA ASP A 173 -8.69 -26.63 9.46
C ASP A 173 -8.57 -26.48 7.94
N GLY A 174 -7.73 -25.56 7.50
CA GLY A 174 -7.66 -25.18 6.10
C GLY A 174 -6.75 -23.99 5.85
N ILE A 175 -6.57 -23.69 4.56
CA ILE A 175 -5.80 -22.55 4.10
C ILE A 175 -6.77 -21.47 3.61
N GLU A 176 -6.58 -20.25 4.11
CA GLU A 176 -7.34 -19.09 3.69
C GLU A 176 -6.56 -18.29 2.64
N TYR A 177 -7.26 -17.95 1.56
CA TYR A 177 -6.74 -17.09 0.50
C TYR A 177 -7.56 -15.81 0.45
N ILE A 178 -6.89 -14.66 0.61
CA ILE A 178 -7.53 -13.34 0.48
C ILE A 178 -7.00 -12.68 -0.79
N PHE A 179 -7.91 -12.29 -1.67
CA PHE A 179 -7.62 -11.51 -2.87
C PHE A 179 -8.16 -10.09 -2.69
N GLU A 180 -7.26 -9.11 -2.80
CA GLU A 180 -7.61 -7.71 -2.94
C GLU A 180 -7.34 -7.29 -4.39
N TYR A 181 -8.32 -6.64 -5.02
CA TYR A 181 -8.16 -6.08 -6.35
C TYR A 181 -8.74 -4.66 -6.36
N LYS A 182 -7.95 -3.70 -6.78
CA LYS A 182 -8.31 -2.30 -6.84
C LYS A 182 -8.11 -1.78 -8.25
N THR A 183 -9.08 -1.01 -8.73
CA THR A 183 -8.95 -0.12 -9.88
C THR A 183 -9.05 1.35 -9.42
N LYS A 184 -9.10 2.30 -10.34
CA LYS A 184 -9.34 3.72 -10.01
C LYS A 184 -10.67 3.94 -9.26
N THR A 185 -11.71 3.18 -9.61
CA THR A 185 -13.08 3.41 -9.12
C THR A 185 -13.61 2.30 -8.23
N GLU A 186 -13.08 1.09 -8.34
CA GLU A 186 -13.60 -0.09 -7.68
C GLU A 186 -12.57 -0.74 -6.78
N TYR A 187 -13.08 -1.38 -5.73
CA TYR A 187 -12.30 -2.19 -4.82
C TYR A 187 -13.04 -3.51 -4.57
N SER A 188 -12.31 -4.61 -4.67
CA SER A 188 -12.81 -5.95 -4.42
C SER A 188 -11.96 -6.63 -3.36
N PHE A 189 -12.63 -7.25 -2.39
CA PHE A 189 -12.01 -7.99 -1.30
C PHE A 189 -12.68 -9.35 -1.20
N LYS A 190 -11.98 -10.44 -1.50
CA LYS A 190 -12.56 -11.78 -1.58
C LYS A 190 -11.77 -12.76 -0.74
N ASN A 191 -12.48 -13.61 0.00
CA ASN A 191 -11.90 -14.66 0.79
C ASN A 191 -12.30 -16.03 0.22
N TYR A 192 -11.37 -16.99 0.31
CA TYR A 192 -11.60 -18.37 -0.09
C TYR A 192 -10.96 -19.34 0.89
N TRP A 193 -11.80 -20.03 1.67
CA TRP A 193 -11.34 -21.12 2.52
C TRP A 193 -11.17 -22.42 1.72
N SER A 194 -9.94 -22.95 1.69
CA SER A 194 -9.54 -24.25 1.13
C SER A 194 -10.28 -24.68 -0.15
N PRO A 195 -10.03 -24.01 -1.30
CA PRO A 195 -10.62 -24.37 -2.58
C PRO A 195 -10.39 -25.85 -2.97
N ASN A 196 -9.24 -26.43 -2.60
CA ASN A 196 -8.93 -27.84 -2.83
C ASN A 196 -9.90 -28.82 -2.13
N SER A 197 -10.59 -28.41 -1.06
CA SER A 197 -11.61 -29.21 -0.38
C SER A 197 -12.95 -29.29 -1.14
N HIS A 198 -13.06 -28.62 -2.29
CA HIS A 198 -14.31 -28.43 -3.04
C HIS A 198 -14.22 -28.93 -4.49
N GLU A 199 -13.73 -30.16 -4.70
CA GLU A 199 -13.48 -30.74 -6.02
C GLU A 199 -14.73 -30.80 -6.94
N ASN A 200 -15.94 -30.68 -6.40
CA ASN A 200 -17.18 -30.67 -7.18
C ASN A 200 -17.57 -29.26 -7.68
N LEU A 201 -16.88 -28.21 -7.24
CA LEU A 201 -17.17 -26.83 -7.62
C LEU A 201 -16.15 -26.31 -8.65
N GLU A 202 -16.62 -26.01 -9.85
CA GLU A 202 -15.76 -25.49 -10.93
C GLU A 202 -15.04 -24.18 -10.54
N LYS A 203 -15.73 -23.31 -9.78
CA LYS A 203 -15.13 -22.08 -9.24
C LYS A 203 -13.95 -22.38 -8.31
N ALA A 204 -14.07 -23.40 -7.46
CA ALA A 204 -13.01 -23.77 -6.53
C ALA A 204 -11.77 -24.31 -7.27
N LYS A 205 -11.97 -25.16 -8.31
CA LYS A 205 -10.88 -25.61 -9.19
C LYS A 205 -10.15 -24.45 -9.85
N ARG A 206 -10.90 -23.47 -10.37
CA ARG A 206 -10.32 -22.27 -11.01
C ARG A 206 -9.49 -21.44 -10.02
N ILE A 207 -9.98 -21.27 -8.79
CA ILE A 207 -9.23 -20.57 -7.73
C ILE A 207 -7.96 -21.35 -7.36
N GLN A 208 -8.06 -22.66 -7.12
CA GLN A 208 -6.90 -23.47 -6.76
C GLN A 208 -5.83 -23.42 -7.85
N LYS A 209 -6.23 -23.60 -9.12
CA LYS A 209 -5.32 -23.50 -10.26
C LYS A 209 -4.65 -22.12 -10.34
N PHE A 210 -5.38 -21.04 -10.07
CA PHE A 210 -4.80 -19.70 -10.01
C PHE A 210 -3.75 -19.58 -8.90
N VAL A 211 -4.02 -20.13 -7.72
CA VAL A 211 -3.08 -20.13 -6.58
C VAL A 211 -1.83 -20.95 -6.88
N ASP A 212 -1.98 -22.13 -7.48
CA ASP A 212 -0.83 -22.97 -7.84
C ASP A 212 0.06 -22.27 -8.88
N GLU A 213 -0.55 -21.65 -9.89
CA GLU A 213 0.17 -20.90 -10.91
C GLU A 213 0.86 -19.64 -10.37
N ILE A 214 0.21 -18.86 -9.49
CA ILE A 214 0.85 -17.65 -8.96
C ILE A 214 2.08 -17.99 -8.11
N TYR A 215 2.02 -19.09 -7.33
CA TYR A 215 3.18 -19.56 -6.57
C TYR A 215 4.30 -20.07 -7.48
N ARG A 216 3.96 -20.79 -8.55
CA ARG A 216 4.91 -21.25 -9.57
C ARG A 216 5.61 -20.07 -10.24
N ILE A 217 4.86 -19.08 -10.72
CA ILE A 217 5.37 -17.90 -11.42
C ILE A 217 6.34 -17.12 -10.52
N CYS A 218 6.01 -16.98 -9.23
CA CYS A 218 6.85 -16.24 -8.28
C CYS A 218 8.09 -17.01 -7.81
N ASP A 219 8.26 -18.29 -8.19
CA ASP A 219 9.27 -19.17 -7.61
C ASP A 219 9.21 -19.20 -6.06
N SER A 220 7.98 -19.27 -5.54
CA SER A 220 7.70 -19.12 -4.11
C SER A 220 8.43 -20.16 -3.25
N GLU A 221 8.62 -21.38 -3.77
CA GLU A 221 9.32 -22.43 -3.02
C GLU A 221 10.78 -22.03 -2.72
N ASN A 222 11.51 -21.56 -3.72
CA ASN A 222 12.91 -21.17 -3.54
C ASN A 222 13.04 -19.91 -2.70
N LEU A 223 12.19 -18.91 -2.90
CA LEU A 223 12.20 -17.68 -2.11
C LEU A 223 11.81 -17.93 -0.65
N SER A 224 10.87 -18.84 -0.39
CA SER A 224 10.52 -19.28 0.96
C SER A 224 11.70 -19.97 1.66
N LYS A 225 12.45 -20.83 0.95
CA LYS A 225 13.69 -21.44 1.47
C LYS A 225 14.75 -20.40 1.83
N GLN A 226 14.91 -19.36 0.99
CA GLN A 226 15.82 -18.24 1.28
C GLN A 226 15.38 -17.48 2.53
N PHE A 227 14.10 -17.08 2.59
CA PHE A 227 13.52 -16.39 3.74
C PHE A 227 13.71 -17.18 5.05
N SER A 228 13.44 -18.48 5.03
CA SER A 228 13.49 -19.35 6.21
C SER A 228 14.89 -19.42 6.84
N LYS A 229 15.94 -19.39 6.01
CA LYS A 229 17.34 -19.34 6.47
C LYS A 229 17.64 -18.04 7.22
N GLU A 230 17.02 -16.94 6.83
CA GLU A 230 17.28 -15.60 7.39
C GLU A 230 16.46 -15.26 8.63
N ILE A 231 15.43 -16.05 8.97
CA ILE A 231 14.62 -15.81 10.18
C ILE A 231 15.53 -15.83 11.43
N PRO A 232 15.60 -14.74 12.21
CA PRO A 232 16.51 -14.65 13.35
C PRO A 232 15.97 -15.33 14.62
N PHE A 233 14.77 -15.92 14.54
CA PHE A 233 14.10 -16.54 15.67
C PHE A 233 14.41 -18.02 15.77
N ARG A 234 14.53 -18.51 17.02
CA ARG A 234 14.58 -19.95 17.28
C ARG A 234 13.25 -20.60 16.96
N SER A 235 12.16 -20.03 17.49
CA SER A 235 10.81 -20.53 17.32
C SER A 235 9.95 -19.42 16.75
N TYR A 236 9.19 -19.72 15.71
CA TYR A 236 8.35 -18.73 15.03
C TYR A 236 7.06 -19.37 14.52
N SER A 237 6.04 -18.56 14.32
CA SER A 237 4.80 -18.96 13.65
C SER A 237 4.53 -18.03 12.49
N TYR A 238 3.87 -18.57 11.47
CA TYR A 238 3.35 -17.74 10.39
C TYR A 238 2.03 -17.16 10.86
N ASN A 239 1.95 -15.83 10.88
CA ASN A 239 0.71 -15.10 11.09
C ASN A 239 -0.03 -15.43 12.41
N GLY A 240 0.71 -15.68 13.50
CA GLY A 240 0.14 -16.06 14.79
C GLY A 240 -0.65 -17.38 14.80
N GLY A 241 -0.51 -18.21 13.76
CA GLY A 241 -1.20 -19.49 13.65
C GLY A 241 -0.73 -20.53 14.68
N SER A 242 -1.47 -21.64 14.76
CA SER A 242 -1.19 -22.77 15.66
C SER A 242 0.10 -23.53 15.34
N MET A 243 0.62 -23.38 14.11
CA MET A 243 1.86 -24.02 13.68
C MET A 243 3.09 -23.23 14.17
N VAL A 244 3.88 -23.87 15.03
CA VAL A 244 5.18 -23.33 15.49
C VAL A 244 6.31 -24.11 14.83
N VAL A 245 7.16 -23.39 14.11
CA VAL A 245 8.41 -23.93 13.57
C VAL A 245 9.53 -23.61 14.54
N SER A 246 10.31 -24.61 14.93
CA SER A 246 11.48 -24.43 15.81
C SER A 246 12.76 -24.90 15.13
N LYS A 247 13.73 -23.99 15.00
CA LYS A 247 15.07 -24.31 14.52
C LYS A 247 15.78 -25.20 15.53
N ILE A 248 16.36 -26.30 15.03
CA ILE A 248 17.29 -27.13 15.79
C ILE A 248 18.57 -26.33 15.95
N MET A 249 19.04 -26.20 17.19
CA MET A 249 20.26 -25.48 17.54
C MET A 249 21.17 -26.41 18.33
N THR A 250 22.47 -26.28 18.11
CA THR A 250 23.48 -26.87 18.99
C THR A 250 23.38 -26.28 20.40
N GLN A 251 23.99 -26.97 21.38
CA GLN A 251 23.98 -26.49 22.77
C GLN A 251 24.64 -25.12 22.92
N GLU A 252 25.70 -24.86 22.14
CA GLU A 252 26.42 -23.58 22.14
C GLU A 252 25.55 -22.44 21.60
N GLU A 253 24.94 -22.62 20.44
CA GLU A 253 24.00 -21.67 19.84
C GLU A 253 22.83 -21.36 20.79
N TYR A 254 22.28 -22.39 21.43
CA TYR A 254 21.20 -22.22 22.38
C TYR A 254 21.61 -21.42 23.63
N ARG A 255 22.81 -21.65 24.16
CA ARG A 255 23.37 -20.87 25.28
C ARG A 255 23.57 -19.41 24.88
N LYS A 256 24.09 -19.15 23.68
CA LYS A 256 24.25 -17.81 23.12
C LYS A 256 22.91 -17.09 22.97
N TYR A 257 21.93 -17.72 22.33
CA TYR A 257 20.56 -17.21 22.20
C TYR A 257 19.94 -16.86 23.56
N LYS A 258 20.05 -17.76 24.55
CA LYS A 258 19.56 -17.49 25.92
C LYS A 258 20.23 -16.27 26.57
N LYS A 259 21.54 -16.10 26.39
CA LYS A 259 22.29 -14.96 26.93
C LYS A 259 21.83 -13.64 26.30
N GLU A 260 21.69 -13.62 24.97
CA GLU A 260 21.18 -12.46 24.22
C GLU A 260 19.75 -12.10 24.64
N LYS A 261 18.87 -13.10 24.78
CA LYS A 261 17.50 -12.91 25.23
C LYS A 261 17.41 -12.33 26.65
N ARG A 262 18.24 -12.82 27.58
CA ARG A 262 18.33 -12.25 28.94
C ARG A 262 18.81 -10.79 28.93
N LYS A 263 19.76 -10.45 28.05
CA LYS A 263 20.25 -9.07 27.88
C LYS A 263 19.12 -8.16 27.37
N SER A 264 18.40 -8.58 26.32
CA SER A 264 17.26 -7.82 25.78
C SER A 264 16.14 -7.62 26.80
N LYS A 265 15.80 -8.65 27.60
CA LYS A 265 14.80 -8.52 28.68
C LYS A 265 15.17 -7.52 29.77
N ARG A 266 16.47 -7.31 30.03
CA ARG A 266 16.94 -6.32 31.02
C ARG A 266 16.89 -4.89 30.48
N GLN A 267 17.03 -4.71 29.17
CA GLN A 267 17.01 -3.40 28.52
C GLN A 267 15.58 -2.87 28.30
N ASN A 268 14.60 -3.77 28.22
CA ASN A 268 13.19 -3.43 27.98
C ASN A 268 12.35 -3.38 29.27
N LYS A 269 12.97 -3.48 30.44
CA LYS A 269 12.35 -3.25 31.75
C LYS A 269 12.71 -1.85 32.23
#